data_AF-V6KLN7-F1
#
_entry.id   AF-V6KLN7-F1
#
_cell.length_a   1.000
_cell.length_b   1.000
_cell.length_c   1.000
_cell.angle_alpha   90.00
_cell.angle_beta   90.00
_cell.angle_gamma   90.00
#
_symmetry.space_group_name_H-M   'P 1'
#
loop_
_entity.id
_entity.type
_entity.pdbx_description
1 polymer ?
#
loop_
_entity_poly.entity_id
_entity_poly.type
_entity_poly.pdbx_seq_one_letter_code
_entity_poly.pdbx_strand_id
1 'polypeptide(L)'
;MDLGDTPSGGASAPAPDTVSAQQLIAEYAAACAHRPPKDVLGHLGREVRKLVDEGIAPAHIRAGLERHRTKGLHPSTLPSLVHEAMNATSATPTAPVIHRAWTNPTDVEAAFGGDL
;
A
#
# COMPACT_ATOMS: atom_id res chain seq x y z
N MET A 1 -20.68 -45.02 -35.33
CA MET A 1 -20.50 -44.23 -34.10
C MET A 1 -19.40 -43.25 -34.39
N ASP A 2 -19.73 -41.98 -34.48
CA ASP A 2 -18.79 -40.87 -34.67
C ASP A 2 -19.22 -39.79 -33.68
N LEU A 3 -18.44 -39.62 -32.62
CA LEU A 3 -18.66 -38.62 -31.58
C LEU A 3 -17.76 -37.44 -31.94
N GLY A 4 -18.36 -36.50 -32.68
CA GLY A 4 -17.72 -35.28 -33.15
C GLY A 4 -17.00 -34.52 -32.03
N ASP A 5 -15.76 -34.19 -32.35
CA ASP A 5 -14.77 -33.38 -31.65
C ASP A 5 -15.38 -32.15 -30.95
N THR A 6 -15.07 -31.99 -29.66
CA THR A 6 -15.43 -30.80 -28.88
C THR A 6 -14.48 -29.65 -29.21
N PRO A 7 -14.97 -28.43 -29.52
CA PRO A 7 -14.06 -27.31 -29.73
C PRO A 7 -13.40 -26.94 -28.40
N SER A 8 -12.06 -26.96 -28.40
CA SER A 8 -11.21 -26.43 -27.35
C SER A 8 -11.50 -24.94 -27.12
N GLY A 9 -12.42 -24.65 -26.21
CA GLY A 9 -12.65 -23.31 -25.65
C GLY A 9 -11.63 -22.98 -24.57
N GLY A 10 -10.34 -23.04 -24.91
CA GLY A 10 -9.23 -22.73 -24.01
C GLY A 10 -8.73 -21.30 -24.17
N ALA A 11 -9.61 -20.33 -24.41
CA ALA A 11 -9.21 -18.93 -24.37
C ALA A 11 -9.10 -18.50 -22.89
N SER A 12 -7.97 -18.83 -22.26
CA SER A 12 -7.57 -18.21 -21.00
C SER A 12 -7.48 -16.71 -21.26
N ALA A 13 -8.38 -15.93 -20.68
CA ALA A 13 -8.30 -14.47 -20.72
C ALA A 13 -6.91 -14.06 -20.20
N PRO A 14 -6.20 -13.09 -20.83
CA PRO A 14 -4.95 -12.60 -20.30
C PRO A 14 -5.18 -12.20 -18.84
N ALA A 15 -4.37 -12.73 -17.93
CA ALA A 15 -4.41 -12.31 -16.54
C ALA A 15 -4.26 -10.77 -16.52
N PRO A 16 -5.05 -10.05 -15.69
CA PRO A 16 -5.00 -8.60 -15.65
C PRO A 16 -3.56 -8.14 -15.49
N ASP A 17 -3.13 -7.14 -16.26
CA ASP A 17 -1.76 -6.62 -16.30
C ASP A 17 -1.26 -6.25 -14.89
N THR A 18 -0.64 -7.21 -14.20
CA THR A 18 -0.09 -7.00 -12.87
C THR A 18 1.22 -6.24 -13.03
N VAL A 19 1.22 -5.00 -12.54
CA VAL A 19 2.41 -4.14 -12.53
C VAL A 19 3.55 -4.86 -11.80
N SER A 20 4.67 -5.07 -12.49
CA SER A 20 5.82 -5.78 -11.91
C SER A 20 6.66 -4.88 -10.99
N ALA A 21 7.39 -5.50 -10.05
CA ALA A 21 8.34 -4.80 -9.19
C ALA A 21 9.42 -4.05 -9.99
N GLN A 22 9.88 -4.63 -11.10
CA GLN A 22 10.86 -4.00 -11.99
C GLN A 22 10.30 -2.72 -12.62
N GLN A 23 9.03 -2.75 -13.03
CA GLN A 23 8.36 -1.56 -13.56
C GLN A 23 8.27 -0.45 -12.52
N LEU A 24 7.86 -0.77 -11.28
CA LEU A 24 7.79 0.21 -10.19
C LEU A 24 9.14 0.83 -9.85
N ILE A 25 10.23 0.07 -9.89
CA ILE A 25 11.59 0.59 -9.68
C ILE A 25 12.06 1.45 -10.85
N ALA A 26 11.69 1.10 -12.08
CA ALA A 26 11.98 1.93 -13.26
C ALA A 26 11.25 3.28 -13.18
N GLU A 27 9.96 3.27 -12.82
CA GLU A 27 9.16 4.48 -12.55
C GLU A 27 9.81 5.34 -11.45
N TYR A 28 10.22 4.71 -10.33
CA TYR A 28 10.92 5.40 -9.24
C TYR A 28 12.22 6.06 -9.69
N ALA A 29 13.08 5.32 -10.41
CA ALA A 29 14.37 5.83 -10.86
C ALA A 29 14.23 6.97 -11.88
N ALA A 30 13.20 6.92 -12.73
CA ALA A 30 12.86 7.98 -13.67
C ALA A 30 12.34 9.25 -12.98
N ALA A 31 11.68 9.12 -11.84
CA ALA A 31 11.19 10.25 -11.04
C ALA A 31 12.29 10.92 -10.19
N CYS A 32 13.46 10.29 -10.03
CA CYS A 32 14.59 10.89 -9.32
C CYS A 32 15.34 11.88 -10.22
N ALA A 33 15.69 13.06 -9.69
CA ALA A 33 16.49 14.06 -10.42
C ALA A 33 17.84 13.51 -10.89
N HIS A 34 18.45 12.63 -10.09
CA HIS A 34 19.63 11.86 -10.45
C HIS A 34 19.37 10.39 -10.18
N ARG A 35 19.87 9.52 -11.07
CA ARG A 35 19.72 8.08 -10.91
C ARG A 35 20.32 7.63 -9.57
N PRO A 36 19.55 6.95 -8.69
CA PRO A 36 20.09 6.46 -7.43
C PRO A 36 21.17 5.38 -7.63
N PRO A 37 22.07 5.18 -6.65
CA PRO A 37 23.07 4.11 -6.71
C PRO A 37 22.43 2.72 -6.91
N LYS A 38 23.17 1.83 -7.59
CA LYS A 38 22.69 0.47 -7.93
C LYS A 38 22.27 -0.33 -6.71
N ASP A 39 23.00 -0.22 -5.60
CA ASP A 39 22.71 -0.97 -4.37
C ASP A 39 21.38 -0.53 -3.75
N VAL A 40 21.07 0.77 -3.79
CA VAL A 40 19.80 1.33 -3.32
C VAL A 40 18.66 0.80 -4.19
N LEU A 41 18.80 0.86 -5.53
CA LEU A 41 17.79 0.35 -6.45
C LEU A 41 17.57 -1.17 -6.30
N GLY A 42 18.65 -1.92 -6.10
CA GLY A 42 18.60 -3.37 -5.87
C GLY A 42 17.92 -3.71 -4.55
N HIS A 43 18.19 -2.96 -3.48
CA HIS A 43 17.53 -3.16 -2.19
C HIS A 43 16.05 -2.79 -2.26
N LEU A 44 15.71 -1.61 -2.82
CA LEU A 44 14.32 -1.22 -3.03
C LEU A 44 13.58 -2.24 -3.90
N GLY A 45 14.20 -2.77 -4.95
CA GLY A 45 13.59 -3.79 -5.78
C GLY A 45 13.23 -5.08 -5.03
N ARG A 46 14.07 -5.50 -4.06
CA ARG A 46 13.75 -6.65 -3.19
C ARG A 46 12.57 -6.36 -2.27
N GLU A 47 12.51 -5.17 -1.67
CA GLU A 47 11.39 -4.79 -0.80
C GLU A 47 10.09 -4.62 -1.59
N VAL A 48 10.13 -3.97 -2.77
CA VAL A 48 8.97 -3.87 -3.67
C VAL A 48 8.48 -5.25 -4.10
N ARG A 49 9.38 -6.18 -4.43
CA ARG A 49 9.00 -7.54 -4.79
C ARG A 49 8.24 -8.24 -3.67
N LYS A 50 8.73 -8.16 -2.42
CA LYS A 50 8.03 -8.72 -1.26
C LYS A 50 6.62 -8.15 -1.13
N LEU A 51 6.47 -6.83 -1.24
CA LEU A 51 5.16 -6.16 -1.15
C LEU A 51 4.20 -6.59 -2.27
N VAL A 52 4.70 -6.78 -3.49
CA VAL A 52 3.90 -7.32 -4.61
C VAL A 52 3.51 -8.78 -4.35
N ASP A 53 4.44 -9.60 -3.87
CA ASP A 53 4.21 -11.02 -3.53
C ASP A 53 3.19 -11.16 -2.37
N GLU A 54 3.13 -10.18 -1.45
CA GLU A 54 2.11 -10.06 -0.39
C GLU A 54 0.73 -9.60 -0.92
N GLY A 55 0.64 -9.18 -2.19
CA GLY A 55 -0.59 -8.70 -2.81
C GLY A 55 -0.93 -7.23 -2.50
N ILE A 56 0.04 -6.43 -2.04
CA ILE A 56 -0.18 -5.00 -1.80
C ILE A 56 -0.41 -4.28 -3.13
N ALA A 57 -1.47 -3.49 -3.20
CA ALA A 57 -1.85 -2.79 -4.43
C ALA A 57 -0.72 -1.85 -4.91
N PRO A 58 -0.38 -1.84 -6.22
CA PRO A 58 0.70 -1.00 -6.77
C PRO A 58 0.55 0.49 -6.45
N ALA A 59 -0.67 0.99 -6.29
CA ALA A 59 -0.93 2.38 -5.91
C ALA A 59 -0.34 2.74 -4.54
N HIS A 60 -0.48 1.86 -3.54
CA HIS A 60 0.11 2.07 -2.21
C HIS A 60 1.63 1.97 -2.24
N ILE A 61 2.18 1.06 -3.04
CA ILE A 61 3.63 0.92 -3.22
C ILE A 61 4.22 2.19 -3.84
N ARG A 62 3.60 2.73 -4.90
CA ARG A 62 4.01 4.01 -5.52
C ARG A 62 3.98 5.15 -4.50
N ALA A 63 2.94 5.25 -3.69
CA ALA A 63 2.81 6.28 -2.65
C ALA A 63 3.86 6.13 -1.53
N GLY A 64 4.28 4.90 -1.22
CA GLY A 64 5.41 4.65 -0.32
C GLY A 64 6.76 5.04 -0.92
N LEU A 65 6.99 4.71 -2.20
CA LEU A 65 8.18 5.09 -2.97
C LEU A 65 8.33 6.61 -3.13
N GLU A 66 7.21 7.33 -3.30
CA GLU A 66 7.14 8.80 -3.24
C GLU A 66 7.63 9.32 -1.89
N ARG A 67 7.07 8.83 -0.78
CA ARG A 67 7.51 9.24 0.56
C ARG A 67 8.98 8.91 0.79
N HIS A 68 9.45 7.76 0.29
CA HIS A 68 10.84 7.34 0.43
C HIS A 68 11.81 8.34 -0.20
N ARG A 69 11.57 8.78 -1.44
CA ARG A 69 12.46 9.76 -2.10
C ARG A 69 12.39 11.13 -1.45
N THR A 70 11.21 11.54 -0.98
CA THR A 70 11.03 12.84 -0.34
C THR A 70 11.70 12.89 1.03
N LYS A 71 11.66 11.80 1.81
CA LYS A 71 12.27 11.72 3.14
C LYS A 71 13.75 11.29 3.10
N GLY A 72 14.22 10.66 2.03
CA GLY A 72 15.60 10.19 1.88
C GLY A 72 15.99 9.07 2.84
N LEU A 73 15.05 8.19 3.18
CA LEU A 73 15.26 7.14 4.19
C LEU A 73 15.98 5.90 3.63
N HIS A 74 16.37 4.97 4.51
CA HIS A 74 16.97 3.71 4.13
C HIS A 74 15.94 2.80 3.40
N PRO A 75 16.32 2.04 2.35
CA PRO A 75 15.40 1.19 1.60
C PRO A 75 14.56 0.20 2.42
N SER A 76 15.09 -0.35 3.50
CA SER A 76 14.35 -1.27 4.39
C SER A 76 13.19 -0.61 5.16
N THR A 77 13.08 0.72 5.11
CA THR A 77 11.92 1.45 5.67
C THR A 77 10.72 1.48 4.72
N LEU A 78 10.88 1.02 3.47
CA LEU A 78 9.82 1.04 2.47
C LEU A 78 8.51 0.37 2.96
N PRO A 79 8.52 -0.81 3.60
CA PRO A 79 7.29 -1.42 4.10
C PRO A 79 6.54 -0.51 5.09
N SER A 80 7.27 0.18 5.98
CA SER A 80 6.67 1.14 6.93
C SER A 80 6.07 2.36 6.22
N LEU A 81 6.71 2.84 5.15
CA LEU A 81 6.19 3.96 4.36
C LEU A 81 4.97 3.57 3.52
N VAL A 82 4.91 2.32 3.07
CA VAL A 82 3.71 1.76 2.40
C VAL A 82 2.59 1.60 3.42
N HIS A 83 2.89 1.09 4.62
CA HIS A 83 1.94 1.04 5.73
C HIS A 83 1.40 2.44 6.07
N GLU A 84 2.27 3.45 6.19
CA GLU A 84 1.86 4.85 6.36
C GLU A 84 0.96 5.30 5.20
N ALA A 85 1.29 4.95 3.95
CA ALA A 85 0.50 5.31 2.78
C ALA A 85 -0.89 4.68 2.75
N MET A 86 -1.00 3.42 3.18
CA MET A 86 -2.26 2.68 3.26
C MET A 86 -3.17 3.22 4.36
N ASN A 87 -2.56 3.63 5.48
CA ASN A 87 -3.28 4.09 6.67
C ASN A 87 -3.33 5.62 6.80
N ALA A 88 -2.87 6.35 5.79
CA ALA A 88 -3.06 7.78 5.71
C ALA A 88 -4.56 8.03 5.46
N THR A 89 -5.34 8.14 6.54
CA THR A 89 -6.69 8.69 6.52
C THR A 89 -6.65 9.96 5.67
N SER A 90 -7.49 10.06 4.63
CA SER A 90 -7.58 11.22 3.76
C SER A 90 -7.41 12.50 4.57
N ALA A 91 -6.22 13.09 4.52
CA ALA A 91 -5.82 14.20 5.38
C ALA A 91 -6.46 15.53 4.94
N THR A 92 -7.67 15.46 4.40
CA THR A 92 -8.61 16.56 4.31
C THR A 92 -9.71 16.25 5.31
N PRO A 93 -9.67 16.86 6.50
CA PRO A 93 -10.86 16.96 7.33
C PRO A 93 -11.89 17.74 6.51
N THR A 94 -12.84 17.06 5.88
CA THR A 94 -14.01 17.70 5.24
C THR A 94 -14.87 18.41 6.30
N ALA A 95 -14.65 18.11 7.58
CA ALA A 95 -15.26 18.80 8.72
C ALA A 95 -14.21 19.10 9.80
N PRO A 96 -14.34 20.21 10.54
CA PRO A 96 -13.47 20.49 11.67
C PRO A 96 -13.56 19.37 12.70
N VAL A 97 -12.41 18.87 13.14
CA VAL A 97 -12.32 17.93 14.27
C VAL A 97 -12.70 18.72 15.53
N ILE A 98 -13.92 18.51 16.01
CA ILE A 98 -14.37 19.08 17.28
C ILE A 98 -13.71 18.28 18.40
N HIS A 99 -12.63 18.82 18.97
CA HIS A 99 -12.00 18.27 20.15
C HIS A 99 -12.95 18.42 21.35
N ARG A 100 -13.57 17.31 21.75
CA ARG A 100 -14.33 17.25 23.00
C ARG A 100 -13.37 16.92 24.14
N ALA A 101 -13.31 17.78 25.16
CA ALA A 101 -12.59 17.47 26.38
C ALA A 101 -13.15 16.17 26.98
N TRP A 102 -12.29 15.28 27.46
CA TRP A 102 -12.73 14.11 28.19
C TRP A 102 -13.41 14.56 29.48
N THR A 103 -14.74 14.48 29.51
CA THR A 103 -15.52 14.73 30.72
C THR A 103 -15.95 13.39 31.26
N ASN A 104 -15.52 13.07 32.49
CA ASN A 104 -15.99 11.89 33.20
C ASN A 104 -17.53 11.97 33.30
N PRO A 105 -18.29 10.91 32.97
CA PRO A 105 -19.74 10.93 33.14
C PRO A 105 -20.09 11.37 34.57
N THR A 106 -20.96 12.37 34.68
CA THR A 106 -21.45 12.87 35.98
C THR A 106 -22.29 11.83 36.70
N ASP A 107 -22.82 10.85 35.97
CA ASP A 107 -23.53 9.70 36.51
C ASP A 107 -22.77 8.41 36.15
N VAL A 108 -21.95 7.96 37.09
CA VAL A 108 -21.07 6.79 36.92
C VAL A 108 -21.90 5.51 36.88
N GLU A 109 -23.01 5.46 37.62
CA GLU A 109 -23.90 4.30 37.72
C GLU A 109 -24.63 4.03 36.40
N ALA A 110 -25.15 5.06 35.73
CA ALA A 110 -25.76 4.96 34.41
C ALA A 110 -24.74 4.73 33.31
N ALA A 111 -23.51 5.23 33.45
CA ALA A 111 -22.48 5.11 32.43
C ALA A 111 -21.79 3.74 32.43
N PHE A 112 -21.61 3.13 33.60
CA PHE A 112 -20.85 1.89 33.74
C PHE A 112 -21.67 0.71 34.28
N GLY A 113 -22.93 0.93 34.64
CA GLY A 113 -23.80 -0.09 35.24
C GLY A 113 -23.33 -0.42 36.65
N GLY A 114 -24.02 0.10 37.67
CA GLY A 114 -23.68 -0.18 39.06
C GLY A 114 -23.81 -1.67 39.38
N ASP A 115 -22.70 -2.39 39.36
CA ASP A 115 -22.46 -3.59 40.16
C ASP A 115 -20.94 -3.81 40.24
N LEU A 116 -20.36 -3.52 41.41
CA LEU A 116 -19.03 -3.96 41.84
C LEU A 116 -19.17 -4.81 43.10
#